data_AF-A0A7X2LVS6-F1
#
_entry.id   AF-A0A7X2LVS6-F1
#
_cell.length_a   1.000
_cell.length_b   1.000
_cell.length_c   1.000
_cell.angle_alpha   90.00
_cell.angle_beta   90.00
_cell.angle_gamma   90.00
#
_symmetry.space_group_name_H-M   'P 1'
#
loop_
_entity.id
_entity.type
_entity.pdbx_description
1 polymer ?
#
loop_
_entity_poly.entity_id
_entity_poly.type
_entity_poly.pdbx_seq_one_letter_code
_entity_poly.pdbx_strand_id
1 'polypeptide(L)' 'MSSQKYSQPKPDDRSDNVEKLQDMVQNTIENIEESHETLQFASAEEREQIQSKNRRREESIQSMRNEIRDEAAARENGYQ' A
#
# COMPACT_ATOMS: atom_id res chain seq x y z
N MET A 1 -21.67 -41.64 -13.96
CA MET A 1 -21.02 -40.56 -14.72
C MET A 1 -20.96 -39.34 -13.82
N SER A 2 -19.80 -39.11 -13.19
CA SER A 2 -19.61 -38.00 -12.25
C SER A 2 -18.93 -36.86 -12.99
N SER A 3 -19.71 -35.86 -13.40
CA SER A 3 -19.17 -34.63 -13.98
C SER A 3 -18.65 -33.75 -12.85
N GLN A 4 -17.37 -33.87 -12.54
CA GLN A 4 -16.66 -32.89 -11.71
C GLN A 4 -16.65 -31.55 -12.47
N LYS A 5 -17.52 -30.61 -12.08
CA LYS A 5 -17.41 -29.23 -12.52
C LYS A 5 -16.21 -28.61 -11.82
N TYR A 6 -15.10 -28.46 -12.53
CA TYR A 6 -13.98 -27.64 -12.11
C TYR A 6 -14.48 -26.20 -11.97
N SER A 7 -14.59 -25.72 -10.73
CA SER A 7 -14.80 -24.30 -10.47
C SER A 7 -13.54 -23.59 -10.91
N GLN A 8 -13.57 -22.97 -12.09
CA GLN A 8 -12.56 -21.99 -12.49
C GLN A 8 -12.50 -20.94 -11.35
N PRO A 9 -11.33 -20.63 -10.77
CA PRO A 9 -11.21 -19.51 -9.87
C PRO A 9 -11.72 -18.28 -10.63
N LYS A 10 -12.57 -17.48 -9.98
CA LYS A 10 -13.01 -16.21 -10.56
C LYS A 10 -11.75 -15.38 -10.84
N PRO A 11 -11.68 -14.66 -11.98
CA PRO A 11 -10.62 -13.68 -12.16
C PRO A 11 -10.65 -12.74 -10.96
N ASP A 12 -9.49 -12.54 -10.32
CA ASP A 12 -9.37 -11.59 -9.23
C ASP A 12 -9.81 -10.21 -9.75
N ASP A 13 -10.80 -9.63 -9.09
CA ASP A 13 -11.29 -8.29 -9.43
C ASP A 13 -10.29 -7.26 -8.88
N ARG A 14 -9.25 -6.99 -9.67
CA ARG A 14 -8.21 -6.02 -9.36
C ARG A 14 -8.62 -4.59 -9.75
N SER A 15 -9.90 -4.37 -10.07
CA SER A 15 -10.38 -3.08 -10.55
C SER A 15 -10.34 -1.96 -9.50
N ASP A 16 -10.20 -2.31 -8.22
CA ASP A 16 -10.12 -1.36 -7.10
C ASP A 16 -8.76 -1.38 -6.36
N ASN A 17 -7.80 -2.20 -6.80
CA ASN A 17 -6.51 -2.36 -6.13
C ASN A 17 -5.68 -1.07 -6.20
N VAL A 18 -5.69 -0.39 -7.36
CA VAL A 18 -4.95 0.86 -7.57
C VAL A 18 -5.48 1.93 -6.61
N GLU A 19 -6.79 2.08 -6.54
CA GLU A 19 -7.50 3.06 -5.73
C GLU A 19 -7.22 2.81 -4.23
N LYS A 20 -7.34 1.56 -3.77
CA LYS A 20 -7.00 1.18 -2.38
C LYS A 20 -5.53 1.46 -2.04
N LEU A 21 -4.60 1.15 -2.95
CA LEU A 21 -3.18 1.40 -2.73
C LEU A 21 -2.89 2.91 -2.67
N GLN A 22 -3.54 3.71 -3.51
CA GLN A 22 -3.44 5.17 -3.47
C GLN A 22 -3.93 5.73 -2.13
N ASP A 23 -5.09 5.26 -1.65
CA ASP A 23 -5.62 5.65 -0.33
C ASP A 23 -4.65 5.27 0.80
N MET A 24 -4.08 4.06 0.77
CA MET A 24 -3.10 3.65 1.78
C MET A 24 -1.82 4.49 1.72
N VAL A 25 -1.34 4.85 0.53
CA VAL A 25 -0.20 5.77 0.36
C VAL A 25 -0.50 7.12 0.99
N GLN A 26 -1.66 7.72 0.67
CA GLN A 26 -2.06 9.03 1.19
C GLN A 26 -2.18 9.01 2.71
N ASN A 27 -2.90 8.04 3.27
CA ASN A 27 -3.01 7.86 4.72
C ASN A 27 -1.63 7.68 5.39
N THR A 28 -0.70 6.97 4.74
CA THR A 28 0.64 6.75 5.30
C THR A 28 1.48 8.03 5.29
N ILE A 29 1.33 8.88 4.26
CA ILE A 29 1.98 10.19 4.18
C ILE A 29 1.45 11.11 5.29
N GLU A 30 0.12 11.18 5.47
CA GLU A 30 -0.49 11.96 6.55
C GLU A 30 0.01 11.51 7.93
N ASN A 31 0.11 10.19 8.15
CA ASN A 31 0.69 9.62 9.37
C ASN A 31 2.17 10.00 9.60
N ILE A 32 2.94 10.26 8.55
CA ILE A 32 4.32 10.76 8.67
C ILE A 32 4.28 12.24 9.03
N GLU A 33 3.46 13.04 8.34
CA GLU A 33 3.31 14.47 8.59
C GLU A 33 2.82 14.77 10.01
N GLU A 34 1.75 14.11 10.48
CA GLU A 34 1.25 14.22 11.85
C GLU A 34 2.32 13.84 12.88
N SER A 35 3.17 12.85 12.58
CA SER A 35 4.24 12.47 13.50
C SER A 35 5.31 13.56 13.66
N HIS A 36 5.49 14.43 12.67
CA HIS A 36 6.40 15.57 12.79
C HIS A 36 5.91 16.59 13.81
N GLU A 37 4.60 16.78 13.95
CA GLU A 37 4.03 17.63 14.99
C GLU A 37 4.34 17.09 16.38
N THR A 38 4.42 15.76 16.55
CA THR A 38 4.76 15.14 17.84
C THR A 38 6.26 15.23 18.19
N LEU A 39 7.15 15.31 17.19
CA LEU A 39 8.60 15.40 17.41
C LEU A 39 9.02 16.63 18.23
N GLN A 40 8.24 17.71 18.18
CA GLN A 40 8.55 18.95 18.91
C GLN A 40 8.48 18.75 20.44
N PHE A 41 7.60 17.86 20.91
CA PHE A 41 7.39 17.57 22.33
C PHE A 41 8.03 16.26 22.79
N ALA A 42 8.51 15.44 21.86
CA ALA A 42 9.09 14.13 22.12
C ALA A 42 10.47 14.22 22.82
N SER A 43 10.71 13.30 23.74
CA SER A 43 12.03 13.00 24.30
C SER A 43 13.00 12.46 23.24
N ALA A 44 14.28 12.36 23.57
CA ALA A 44 15.29 11.84 22.63
C ALA A 44 14.98 10.41 22.17
N GLU A 45 14.56 9.54 23.08
CA GLU A 45 14.18 8.16 22.77
C GLU A 45 12.94 8.10 21.87
N GLU A 46 11.89 8.86 22.20
CA GLU A 46 10.67 8.93 21.38
C GLU A 46 10.96 9.45 19.98
N ARG A 47 11.86 10.43 19.84
CA ARG A 47 12.28 10.94 18.53
C ARG A 47 12.94 9.85 17.67
N GLU A 48 13.84 9.06 18.23
CA GLU A 48 14.48 7.95 17.52
C GLU A 48 13.46 6.89 17.08
N GLN A 49 12.49 6.57 17.94
CA GLN A 49 11.41 5.64 17.62
C GLN A 49 10.50 6.16 16.50
N ILE A 50 10.08 7.42 16.57
CA ILE A 50 9.25 8.08 15.55
C ILE A 50 10.00 8.09 14.21
N GLN A 51 11.27 8.50 14.19
CA GLN A 51 12.07 8.51 12.97
C GLN A 51 12.26 7.10 12.38
N SER A 52 12.51 6.09 13.21
CA SER A 52 12.61 4.69 12.77
C SER A 52 11.30 4.17 12.18
N LYS A 53 10.15 4.56 12.77
CA LYS A 53 8.83 4.24 12.23
C LYS A 53 8.59 4.95 10.90
N ASN A 54 8.97 6.21 10.76
CA ASN A 54 8.82 6.97 9.52
C ASN A 54 9.68 6.39 8.39
N ARG A 55 10.93 6.00 8.66
CA ARG A 55 11.78 5.30 7.66
C ARG A 55 11.10 4.04 7.12
N ARG A 56 10.52 3.21 7.99
CA ARG A 56 9.76 2.02 7.56
C ARG A 56 8.51 2.36 6.76
N ARG A 57 7.81 3.46 7.11
CA ARG A 57 6.66 3.94 6.34
C ARG A 57 7.05 4.41 4.95
N GLU A 58 8.20 5.07 4.81
CA GLU A 58 8.76 5.47 3.51
C GLU A 58 9.05 4.25 2.63
N GLU A 59 9.68 3.20 3.18
CA GLU A 59 9.91 1.92 2.48
C GLU A 59 8.59 1.26 2.04
N SER A 60 7.57 1.27 2.91
CA SER A 60 6.23 0.78 2.57
C SER A 60 5.58 1.59 1.45
N ILE A 61 5.69 2.92 1.47
CA ILE A 61 5.18 3.80 0.41
C ILE A 61 5.86 3.48 -0.92
N GLN A 62 7.18 3.27 -0.95
CA GLN A 62 7.88 2.91 -2.18
C GLN A 62 7.37 1.57 -2.74
N SER A 63 7.16 0.59 -1.87
CA SER A 63 6.60 -0.71 -2.26
C SER A 63 5.19 -0.56 -2.84
N MET A 64 4.30 0.19 -2.16
CA MET A 64 2.95 0.46 -2.65
C MET A 64 2.94 1.22 -3.99
N ARG A 65 3.85 2.18 -4.18
CA ARG A 65 3.98 2.92 -5.44
C ARG A 65 4.44 2.04 -6.60
N ASN A 66 5.31 1.06 -6.33
CA ASN A 66 5.69 0.08 -7.33
C ASN A 66 4.51 -0.83 -7.68
N GLU A 67 3.77 -1.32 -6.69
CA GLU A 67 2.56 -2.13 -6.93
C GLU A 67 1.51 -1.37 -7.74
N ILE A 68 1.25 -0.09 -7.42
CA ILE A 68 0.33 0.77 -8.19
C ILE A 68 0.76 0.85 -9.66
N ARG A 69 2.07 0.95 -9.94
CA ARG A 69 2.59 1.02 -11.30
C ARG A 69 2.34 -0.30 -12.04
N ASP A 70 2.61 -1.42 -11.40
CA ASP A 70 2.45 -2.75 -11.99
C ASP A 70 0.96 -3.06 -12.24
N GLU A 71 0.09 -2.70 -11.29
CA GLU A 71 -1.37 -2.80 -11.41
C GLU A 71 -1.94 -1.92 -12.53
N ALA A 72 -1.49 -0.66 -12.63
CA ALA A 72 -1.89 0.25 -13.69
C ALA A 72 -1.45 -0.26 -15.07
N ALA A 73 -0.21 -0.76 -15.18
CA ALA A 73 0.32 -1.34 -16.40
C ALA A 73 -0.44 -2.63 -16.80
N ALA A 74 -0.82 -3.47 -15.84
CA ALA A 74 -1.64 -4.65 -16.09
C ALA A 74 -3.05 -4.27 -16.59
N ARG A 75 -3.64 -3.20 -16.07
CA ARG A 75 -4.94 -2.66 -16.51
C ARG A 75 -4.89 -2.14 -17.95
N GLU A 76 -3.81 -1.43 -18.31
CA GLU A 76 -3.61 -0.88 -19.66
C GLU A 76 -3.34 -1.97 -20.71
N ASN A 77 -2.57 -3.01 -20.36
CA ASN A 77 -2.25 -4.12 -21.27
C ASN A 77 -3.43 -5.09 -21.49
N GLY A 78 -4.57 -4.83 -20.84
CA GLY A 78 -5.77 -5.66 -20.92
C GLY A 78 -5.55 -6.98 -20.17
N TYR A 79 -6.36 -7.21 -19.14
CA TYR A 79 -6.52 -8.55 -18.59
C TYR A 79 -6.96 -9.49 -19.74
N GLN A 80 -6.03 -10.30 -20.26
CA GLN A 80 -6.36 -11.46 -21.10
C GLN A 80 -6.69 -12.66 -20.23
#